data_AF-A0A244EBC0-F1
#
_entry.id   AF-A0A244EBC0-F1
#
_cell.length_a   1.000
_cell.length_b   1.000
_cell.length_c   1.000
_cell.angle_alpha   90.00
_cell.angle_beta   90.00
_cell.angle_gamma   90.00
#
_symmetry.space_group_name_H-M   'P 1'
#
loop_
_entity.id
_entity.type
_entity.pdbx_description
1 polymer ?
#
loop_
_entity_poly.entity_id
_entity_poly.type
_entity_poly.pdbx_seq_one_letter_code
_entity_poly.pdbx_strand_id
1 'polypeptide(L)'
;MPDFDWKRLVAGVAPALGTVLGGPLIGAAVAELGAALLGNRDATEADIAAALSSGRLGPEQVVAIKQAENALTIELARIEQAREAAGLQDTSSARQQTVALAKAGSGIAWGAPVVSTLIVSGYFFCIYRLFIVPTDLPPNAFQLLNVMFGALSIAFGQVCNYWLGSSAGSKASGDAVRKIAQQNGAR
;
A
#
# COMPACT_ATOMS: atom_id res chain seq x y z
N MET A 1 -34.91 -18.92 21.45
CA MET A 1 -33.77 -19.87 21.48
C MET A 1 -32.53 -19.02 21.21
N PRO A 2 -31.42 -19.18 21.93
CA PRO A 2 -30.22 -18.40 21.62
C PRO A 2 -29.85 -18.68 20.16
N ASP A 3 -29.76 -17.63 19.33
CA ASP A 3 -29.39 -17.75 17.93
C ASP A 3 -28.04 -18.48 17.84
N PHE A 4 -28.03 -19.60 17.13
CA PHE A 4 -26.83 -20.40 16.98
C PHE A 4 -25.78 -19.62 16.15
N ASP A 5 -24.68 -19.23 16.80
CA ASP A 5 -23.61 -18.44 16.18
C ASP A 5 -22.61 -19.36 15.44
N TRP A 6 -23.00 -19.76 14.23
CA TRP A 6 -22.17 -20.58 13.36
C TRP A 6 -20.86 -19.89 12.95
N LYS A 7 -20.85 -18.54 12.89
CA LYS A 7 -19.65 -17.76 12.52
C LYS A 7 -18.56 -17.92 13.57
N ARG A 8 -18.93 -17.90 14.86
CA ARG A 8 -18.00 -18.22 15.96
C ARG A 8 -17.47 -19.64 15.90
N LEU A 9 -18.33 -20.62 15.54
CA LEU A 9 -17.91 -22.00 15.38
C LEU A 9 -16.86 -22.15 14.28
N VAL A 10 -17.08 -21.51 13.13
CA VAL A 10 -16.11 -21.48 12.02
C VAL A 10 -14.83 -20.76 12.44
N ALA A 11 -14.92 -19.61 13.10
CA ALA A 11 -13.75 -18.85 13.57
C ALA A 11 -12.86 -19.63 14.54
N GLY A 12 -13.42 -20.57 15.32
CA GLY A 12 -12.66 -21.44 16.22
C GLY A 12 -11.83 -22.50 15.50
N VAL A 13 -12.22 -22.90 14.28
CA VAL A 13 -11.52 -23.93 13.48
C VAL A 13 -10.68 -23.32 12.36
N ALA A 14 -11.15 -22.19 11.81
CA ALA A 14 -10.54 -21.44 10.73
C ALA A 14 -10.56 -19.93 11.04
N PRO A 15 -9.56 -19.43 11.78
CA PRO A 15 -9.50 -18.03 12.21
C PRO A 15 -9.47 -17.00 11.08
N ALA A 16 -8.82 -17.30 9.95
CA ALA A 16 -8.75 -16.39 8.81
C ALA A 16 -10.13 -16.27 8.14
N LEU A 17 -10.85 -17.39 7.98
CA LEU A 17 -12.26 -17.34 7.54
C LEU A 17 -13.12 -16.55 8.51
N GLY A 18 -12.97 -16.76 9.83
CA GLY A 18 -13.67 -15.99 10.85
C GLY A 18 -13.44 -14.48 10.73
N THR A 19 -12.21 -14.07 10.44
CA THR A 19 -11.84 -12.66 10.23
C THR A 19 -12.52 -12.08 8.99
N VAL A 20 -12.55 -12.85 7.89
CA VAL A 20 -13.18 -12.43 6.63
C VAL A 20 -14.71 -12.38 6.76
N LEU A 21 -15.30 -13.32 7.48
CA LEU A 21 -16.73 -13.36 7.80
C LEU A 21 -17.20 -12.18 8.65
N GLY A 22 -16.32 -11.62 9.49
CA GLY A 22 -16.59 -10.40 10.25
C GLY A 22 -16.28 -9.11 9.50
N GLY A 23 -15.80 -9.21 8.26
CA GLY A 23 -15.26 -8.11 7.48
C GLY A 23 -16.03 -7.81 6.20
N PRO A 24 -15.56 -6.81 5.41
CA PRO A 24 -16.20 -6.38 4.17
C PRO A 24 -16.16 -7.43 3.05
N LEU A 25 -15.40 -8.52 3.24
CA LEU A 25 -15.23 -9.61 2.29
C LEU A 25 -16.06 -10.86 2.67
N ILE A 26 -17.10 -10.70 3.50
CA ILE A 26 -17.97 -11.78 3.97
C ILE A 26 -18.50 -12.66 2.82
N GLY A 27 -18.88 -12.06 1.69
CA GLY A 27 -19.40 -12.80 0.53
C GLY A 27 -18.41 -13.80 -0.05
N ALA A 28 -17.11 -13.47 -0.06
CA ALA A 28 -16.07 -14.39 -0.52
C ALA A 28 -15.89 -15.58 0.44
N ALA A 29 -15.93 -15.33 1.75
CA ALA A 29 -15.86 -16.40 2.75
C ALA A 29 -17.09 -17.32 2.69
N VAL A 30 -18.29 -16.76 2.50
CA VAL A 30 -19.52 -17.54 2.34
C VAL A 30 -19.47 -18.40 1.09
N ALA A 31 -18.97 -17.87 -0.04
CA ALA A 31 -18.83 -18.63 -1.28
C ALA A 31 -17.85 -19.81 -1.14
N GLU A 32 -16.68 -19.61 -0.49
CA GLU A 32 -15.72 -20.69 -0.27
C GLU A 32 -16.23 -21.74 0.73
N LEU A 33 -16.96 -21.32 1.77
CA LEU A 33 -17.64 -22.25 2.69
C LEU A 33 -18.77 -23.02 2.00
N GLY A 34 -19.54 -22.36 1.13
CA GLY A 34 -20.58 -22.99 0.33
C GLY A 34 -20.01 -24.04 -0.62
N ALA A 35 -18.89 -23.72 -1.29
CA ALA A 35 -18.18 -24.69 -2.12
C ALA A 35 -17.72 -25.91 -1.31
N ALA A 36 -17.12 -25.69 -0.14
CA ALA A 36 -16.52 -26.76 0.64
C ALA A 36 -17.54 -27.63 1.40
N LEU A 37 -18.61 -27.03 1.92
CA LEU A 37 -19.61 -27.72 2.75
C LEU A 37 -20.81 -28.22 1.94
N LEU A 38 -21.22 -27.48 0.91
CA LEU A 38 -22.46 -27.73 0.16
C LEU A 38 -22.20 -28.03 -1.33
N GLY A 39 -20.95 -27.92 -1.80
CA GLY A 39 -20.63 -28.04 -3.22
C GLY A 39 -21.18 -26.88 -4.07
N ASN A 40 -21.66 -25.80 -3.45
CA ASN A 40 -22.33 -24.69 -4.12
C ASN A 40 -21.77 -23.34 -3.67
N ARG A 41 -21.09 -22.63 -4.58
CA ARG A 41 -20.53 -21.29 -4.32
C ARG A 41 -21.58 -20.20 -4.16
N ASP A 42 -22.81 -20.44 -4.64
CA ASP A 42 -23.92 -19.49 -4.54
C ASP A 42 -24.75 -19.69 -3.25
N ALA A 43 -24.26 -20.53 -2.33
CA ALA A 43 -24.90 -20.73 -1.03
C ALA A 43 -24.98 -19.41 -0.24
N THR A 44 -26.09 -19.21 0.44
CA THR A 44 -26.30 -18.04 1.30
C THR A 44 -25.76 -18.28 2.71
N GLU A 45 -25.60 -17.22 3.50
CA GLU A 45 -25.28 -17.34 4.93
C GLU A 45 -26.29 -18.21 5.68
N ALA A 46 -27.56 -18.20 5.28
CA ALA A 46 -28.60 -19.03 5.86
C ALA A 46 -28.39 -20.52 5.54
N ASP A 47 -27.94 -20.84 4.34
CA ASP A 47 -27.63 -22.23 3.94
C ASP A 47 -26.44 -22.77 4.73
N ILE A 48 -25.40 -21.93 4.94
CA ILE A 48 -24.26 -22.30 5.79
C ILE A 48 -24.70 -22.49 7.25
N ALA A 49 -25.53 -21.60 7.78
CA ALA A 49 -26.08 -21.71 9.12
C ALA A 49 -26.90 -23.00 9.29
N ALA A 50 -27.71 -23.36 8.29
CA ALA A 50 -28.50 -24.58 8.28
C ALA A 50 -27.60 -25.84 8.23
N ALA A 51 -26.56 -25.83 7.41
CA ALA A 51 -25.58 -26.92 7.29
C ALA A 51 -24.81 -27.16 8.60
N LEU A 52 -24.60 -26.10 9.39
CA LEU A 52 -23.87 -26.13 10.66
C LEU A 52 -24.79 -26.19 11.90
N SER A 53 -26.11 -26.19 11.70
CA SER A 53 -27.13 -26.04 12.75
C SER A 53 -27.09 -27.10 13.86
N SER A 54 -26.46 -28.25 13.60
CA SER A 54 -26.26 -29.32 14.61
C SER A 54 -25.34 -28.90 15.76
N GLY A 55 -24.63 -27.77 15.63
CA GLY A 55 -23.71 -27.25 16.64
C GLY A 55 -22.44 -28.08 16.85
N ARG A 56 -22.28 -29.18 16.12
CA ARG A 56 -21.10 -30.05 16.16
C ARG A 56 -20.58 -30.23 14.74
N LEU A 57 -19.33 -29.84 14.52
CA LEU A 57 -18.62 -30.16 13.30
C LEU A 57 -18.17 -31.62 13.32
N GLY A 58 -18.61 -32.39 12.33
CA GLY A 58 -18.02 -33.69 12.05
C GLY A 58 -16.56 -33.55 11.58
N PRO A 59 -15.72 -34.59 11.68
CA PRO A 59 -14.33 -34.56 11.22
C PRO A 59 -14.19 -34.11 9.76
N GLU A 60 -15.09 -34.55 8.88
CA GLU A 60 -15.10 -34.16 7.47
C GLU A 60 -15.43 -32.68 7.27
N GLN A 61 -16.36 -32.12 8.05
CA GLN A 61 -16.70 -30.70 7.99
C GLN A 61 -15.56 -29.82 8.50
N VAL A 62 -14.83 -30.27 9.54
CA VAL A 62 -13.60 -29.59 10.01
C VAL A 62 -12.54 -29.54 8.91
N VAL A 63 -12.35 -30.65 8.19
CA VAL A 63 -11.40 -30.70 7.07
C VAL A 63 -11.85 -29.78 5.93
N ALA A 64 -13.13 -29.82 5.56
CA ALA A 64 -13.68 -28.96 4.51
C ALA A 64 -13.52 -27.46 4.84
N ILE A 65 -13.81 -27.05 6.08
CA ILE A 65 -13.64 -25.66 6.54
C ILE A 65 -12.17 -25.23 6.46
N LYS A 66 -11.22 -26.09 6.87
CA LYS A 66 -9.78 -25.80 6.74
C LYS A 66 -9.32 -25.71 5.29
N GLN A 67 -9.88 -26.53 4.40
CA GLN A 67 -9.58 -26.45 2.97
C GLN A 67 -10.10 -25.13 2.37
N ALA A 68 -11.31 -24.71 2.73
CA ALA A 68 -11.85 -23.41 2.35
C ALA A 68 -10.96 -22.26 2.86
N GLU A 69 -10.45 -22.36 4.09
CA GLU A 69 -9.54 -21.37 4.65
C GLU A 69 -8.22 -21.28 3.86
N ASN A 70 -7.62 -22.42 3.53
CA ASN A 70 -6.40 -22.46 2.73
C ASN A 70 -6.62 -21.87 1.33
N ALA A 71 -7.74 -22.21 0.67
CA ALA A 71 -8.08 -21.68 -0.64
C ALA A 71 -8.22 -20.15 -0.60
N LEU A 72 -8.96 -19.63 0.39
CA LEU A 72 -9.13 -18.19 0.58
C LEU A 72 -7.79 -17.50 0.88
N THR A 73 -6.95 -18.11 1.73
CA THR A 73 -5.64 -17.53 2.10
C THR A 73 -4.70 -17.44 0.90
N ILE A 74 -4.69 -18.46 0.04
CA ILE A 74 -3.92 -18.45 -1.21
C ILE A 74 -4.42 -17.33 -2.13
N GLU A 75 -5.74 -17.18 -2.26
CA GLU A 75 -6.31 -16.17 -3.13
C GLU A 75 -6.02 -14.75 -2.63
N LEU A 76 -6.12 -14.52 -1.32
CA LEU A 76 -5.74 -13.25 -0.70
C LEU A 76 -4.24 -12.94 -0.91
N ALA A 77 -3.37 -13.94 -0.76
CA ALA A 77 -1.94 -13.78 -1.02
C ALA A 77 -1.65 -13.46 -2.50
N ARG A 78 -2.37 -14.09 -3.44
CA ARG A 78 -2.25 -13.78 -4.87
C ARG A 78 -2.71 -12.36 -5.20
N ILE A 79 -3.82 -11.92 -4.61
CA ILE A 79 -4.33 -10.55 -4.81
C ILE A 79 -3.32 -9.54 -4.30
N GLU A 80 -2.72 -9.76 -3.12
CA GLU A 80 -1.70 -8.84 -2.60
C GLU A 80 -0.45 -8.85 -3.47
N GLN A 81 0.01 -10.02 -3.91
CA GLN A 81 1.14 -10.13 -4.83
C GLN A 81 0.87 -9.43 -6.17
N ALA A 82 -0.34 -9.58 -6.73
CA ALA A 82 -0.74 -8.91 -7.96
C ALA A 82 -0.82 -7.39 -7.77
N ARG A 83 -1.29 -6.93 -6.60
CA ARG A 83 -1.32 -5.50 -6.24
C ARG A 83 0.08 -4.92 -6.08
N GLU A 84 0.99 -5.66 -5.44
CA GLU A 84 2.40 -5.28 -5.33
C GLU A 84 3.08 -5.24 -6.69
N ALA A 85 2.88 -6.28 -7.52
CA ALA A 85 3.38 -6.35 -8.88
C ALA A 85 2.86 -5.20 -9.75
N ALA A 86 1.57 -4.86 -9.66
CA ALA A 86 0.98 -3.73 -10.36
C ALA A 86 1.62 -2.40 -9.91
N GLY A 87 1.87 -2.22 -8.60
CA GLY A 87 2.57 -1.03 -8.10
C GLY A 87 4.04 -0.95 -8.56
N LEU A 88 4.74 -2.09 -8.62
CA LEU A 88 6.11 -2.15 -9.15
C LEU A 88 6.13 -1.91 -10.66
N GLN A 89 5.14 -2.42 -11.39
CA GLN A 89 5.01 -2.23 -12.82
C GLN A 89 4.68 -0.79 -13.18
N ASP A 90 3.84 -0.11 -12.39
CA ASP A 90 3.52 1.31 -12.57
C ASP A 90 4.77 2.19 -12.38
N THR A 91 5.55 1.93 -11.32
CA THR A 91 6.82 2.66 -11.09
C THR A 91 7.90 2.33 -12.12
N SER A 92 7.96 1.08 -12.59
CA SER A 92 8.84 0.66 -13.68
C SER A 92 8.45 1.27 -15.02
N SER A 93 7.15 1.36 -15.32
CA SER A 93 6.61 1.94 -16.55
C SER A 93 6.89 3.44 -16.63
N ALA A 94 6.71 4.19 -15.53
CA ALA A 94 7.04 5.61 -15.49
C ALA A 94 8.53 5.89 -15.77
N ARG A 95 9.42 5.02 -15.26
CA ARG A 95 10.88 5.09 -15.50
C ARG A 95 11.25 4.65 -16.91
N GLN A 96 10.60 3.61 -17.44
CA GLN A 96 10.83 3.13 -18.80
C GLN A 96 10.30 4.12 -19.85
N GLN A 97 9.19 4.82 -19.59
CA GLN A 97 8.66 5.84 -20.46
C GLN A 97 9.60 7.05 -20.56
N THR A 98 10.20 7.48 -19.44
CA THR A 98 11.23 8.53 -19.45
C THR A 98 12.48 8.10 -20.22
N VAL A 99 12.94 6.85 -20.06
CA VAL A 99 14.07 6.30 -20.81
C VAL A 99 13.75 6.11 -22.30
N ALA A 100 12.55 5.68 -22.65
CA ALA A 100 12.10 5.51 -24.03
C ALA A 100 11.95 6.87 -24.74
N LEU A 101 11.41 7.88 -24.05
CA LEU A 101 11.35 9.25 -24.55
C LEU A 101 12.75 9.89 -24.69
N ALA A 102 13.69 9.55 -23.81
CA ALA A 102 15.10 9.95 -23.92
C ALA A 102 15.77 9.32 -25.15
N LYS A 103 15.52 8.02 -25.39
CA LYS A 103 16.02 7.31 -26.58
C LYS A 103 15.38 7.80 -27.88
N ALA A 104 14.17 8.34 -27.83
CA ALA A 104 13.46 8.91 -28.98
C ALA A 104 13.90 10.34 -29.36
N GLY A 105 14.88 10.93 -28.65
CA GLY A 105 15.45 12.24 -29.01
C GLY A 105 14.58 13.45 -28.67
N SER A 106 13.53 13.29 -27.86
CA SER A 106 12.69 14.40 -27.40
C SER A 106 13.38 15.19 -26.28
N GLY A 107 13.57 16.51 -26.46
CA GLY A 107 14.21 17.40 -25.48
C GLY A 107 13.51 17.44 -24.10
N ILE A 108 12.26 16.98 -24.02
CA ILE A 108 11.50 16.84 -22.77
C ILE A 108 12.13 15.80 -21.84
N ALA A 109 12.80 14.78 -22.37
CA ALA A 109 13.38 13.71 -21.57
C ALA A 109 14.58 14.15 -20.72
N TRP A 110 15.23 15.25 -21.10
CA TRP A 110 16.34 15.84 -20.34
C TRP A 110 15.86 16.79 -19.25
N GLY A 111 14.57 17.17 -19.22
CA GLY A 111 14.04 18.14 -18.26
C GLY A 111 14.32 17.75 -16.80
N ALA A 112 13.98 16.52 -16.41
CA ALA A 112 14.19 16.05 -15.05
C ALA A 112 15.69 15.89 -14.67
N PRO A 113 16.55 15.24 -15.49
CA PRO A 113 18.00 15.22 -15.23
C PRO A 113 18.65 16.61 -15.17
N VAL A 114 18.30 17.53 -16.08
CA VAL A 114 18.90 18.86 -16.16
C VAL A 114 18.50 19.72 -14.97
N VAL A 115 17.22 19.78 -14.62
CA VAL A 115 16.73 20.53 -13.46
C VAL A 115 17.32 19.96 -12.16
N SER A 116 17.38 18.63 -12.05
CA SER A 116 18.00 17.96 -10.90
C SER A 116 19.49 18.31 -10.76
N THR A 117 20.23 18.26 -11.87
CA THR A 117 21.67 18.58 -11.89
C THR A 117 21.91 20.05 -11.54
N LEU A 118 21.07 20.96 -12.03
CA LEU A 118 21.16 22.39 -11.73
C LEU A 118 20.92 22.66 -10.24
N ILE A 119 19.88 22.07 -9.65
CA ILE A 119 19.56 22.25 -8.22
C ILE A 119 20.67 21.68 -7.34
N VAL A 120 21.16 20.46 -7.63
CA VAL A 120 22.24 19.83 -6.86
C VAL A 120 23.53 20.64 -6.97
N SER A 121 23.92 21.05 -8.18
CA SER A 121 25.13 21.85 -8.41
C SER A 121 25.04 23.22 -7.74
N GLY A 122 23.88 23.89 -7.82
CA GLY A 122 23.63 25.16 -7.14
C GLY A 122 23.73 25.03 -5.62
N TYR A 123 23.19 23.94 -5.05
CA TYR A 123 23.26 23.69 -3.61
C TYR A 123 24.70 23.53 -3.12
N PHE A 124 25.50 22.67 -3.75
CA PHE A 124 26.91 22.50 -3.39
C PHE A 124 27.75 23.75 -3.67
N PHE A 125 27.44 24.51 -4.72
CA PHE A 125 28.09 25.80 -4.99
C PHE A 125 27.82 26.82 -3.88
N CYS A 126 26.59 26.92 -3.39
CA CYS A 126 26.24 27.78 -2.26
C CYS A 126 26.99 27.37 -0.97
N ILE A 127 27.05 26.06 -0.67
CA ILE A 127 27.84 25.55 0.48
C ILE A 127 29.32 25.91 0.32
N TYR A 128 29.89 25.67 -0.85
CA TYR A 128 31.29 25.99 -1.14
C TYR A 128 31.58 27.48 -0.92
N ARG A 129 30.72 28.37 -1.44
CA ARG A 129 30.87 29.82 -1.27
C ARG A 129 30.73 30.26 0.19
N LEU A 130 29.84 29.64 0.96
CA LEU A 130 29.60 30.01 2.36
C LEU A 130 30.74 29.57 3.29
N PHE A 131 31.33 28.39 3.07
CA PHE A 131 32.31 27.81 4.00
C PHE A 131 33.77 28.09 3.65
N ILE A 132 34.11 28.32 2.37
CA ILE A 132 35.50 28.40 1.92
C ILE A 132 35.92 29.82 1.53
N VAL A 133 34.98 30.68 1.11
CA VAL A 133 35.29 32.06 0.73
C VAL A 133 35.01 32.99 1.91
N PRO A 134 36.03 33.55 2.60
CA PRO A 134 35.79 34.56 3.61
C PRO A 134 35.13 35.75 2.94
N THR A 135 33.87 35.98 3.27
CA THR A 135 33.05 37.05 2.69
C THR A 135 32.48 37.88 3.84
N ASP A 136 32.91 39.13 3.93
CA ASP A 136 32.30 40.14 4.79
C ASP A 136 30.96 40.57 4.16
N LEU A 137 29.97 39.71 4.29
CA LEU A 137 28.61 39.97 3.82
C LEU A 137 27.92 40.92 4.81
N PRO A 138 27.29 42.01 4.33
CA PRO A 138 26.47 42.84 5.20
C PRO A 138 25.33 41.99 5.81
N PRO A 139 24.87 42.28 7.04
CA PRO A 139 23.90 41.44 7.76
C PRO A 139 22.64 41.10 6.96
N ASN A 140 22.15 42.04 6.14
CA ASN A 140 20.99 41.85 5.27
C ASN A 140 21.25 40.78 4.18
N ALA A 141 22.45 40.76 3.60
CA ALA A 141 22.82 39.78 2.58
C ALA A 141 23.01 38.38 3.18
N PHE A 142 23.54 38.30 4.42
CA PHE A 142 23.65 37.03 5.14
C PHE A 142 22.29 36.43 5.50
N GLN A 143 21.33 37.26 5.94
CA GLN A 143 19.96 36.81 6.21
C GLN A 143 19.26 36.31 4.93
N LEU A 144 19.39 37.04 3.83
CA LEU A 144 18.84 36.63 2.54
C LEU A 144 19.46 35.31 2.05
N LEU A 145 20.78 35.16 2.22
CA LEU A 145 21.50 33.93 1.87
C LEU A 145 21.00 32.72 2.67
N ASN A 146 20.78 32.87 3.98
CA ASN A 146 20.25 31.79 4.83
C ASN A 146 18.83 31.37 4.43
N VAL A 147 17.96 32.33 4.07
CA VAL A 147 16.61 32.03 3.56
C VAL A 147 16.68 31.29 2.23
N MET A 148 17.53 31.75 1.30
CA MET A 148 17.75 31.07 0.03
C MET A 148 18.31 29.66 0.21
N PHE A 149 19.23 29.48 1.16
CA PHE A 149 19.81 28.19 1.50
C PHE A 149 18.79 27.21 2.09
N GLY A 150 17.87 27.70 2.91
CA GLY A 150 16.73 26.91 3.40
C GLY A 150 15.82 26.42 2.28
N ALA A 151 15.45 27.31 1.35
CA ALA A 151 14.64 26.94 0.18
C ALA A 151 15.36 25.92 -0.73
N LEU A 152 16.67 26.09 -0.93
CA LEU A 152 17.49 25.19 -1.75
C LEU A 152 17.66 23.81 -1.11
N SER A 153 17.77 23.75 0.23
CA SER A 153 17.74 22.48 0.98
C SER A 153 16.45 21.70 0.76
N ILE A 154 15.30 22.38 0.75
CA ILE A 154 14.00 21.76 0.46
C ILE A 154 13.97 21.23 -0.98
N ALA A 155 14.40 22.04 -1.95
CA ALA A 155 14.45 21.65 -3.36
C ALA A 155 15.36 20.43 -3.59
N PHE A 156 16.52 20.38 -2.93
CA PHE A 156 17.41 19.21 -2.94
C PHE A 156 16.71 17.96 -2.41
N GLY A 157 16.00 18.06 -1.29
CA GLY A 157 15.21 16.94 -0.76
C GLY A 157 14.15 16.43 -1.74
N GLN A 158 13.50 17.33 -2.49
CA GLN A 158 12.54 16.94 -3.54
C GLN A 158 13.20 16.21 -4.70
N VAL A 159 14.40 16.64 -5.13
CA VAL A 159 15.19 15.93 -6.15
C VAL A 159 15.55 14.53 -5.65
N CYS A 160 16.03 14.39 -4.42
CA CYS A 160 16.31 13.08 -3.82
C CYS A 160 15.06 12.19 -3.81
N ASN A 161 13.89 12.71 -3.41
CA ASN A 161 12.64 11.97 -3.40
C ASN A 161 12.18 11.53 -4.80
N TYR A 162 12.41 12.36 -5.82
CA TYR A 162 12.11 12.03 -7.21
C TYR A 162 12.93 10.83 -7.70
N TRP A 163 14.24 10.81 -7.44
CA TRP A 163 15.14 9.75 -7.91
C TRP A 163 15.11 8.49 -7.06
N LEU A 164 15.10 8.63 -5.73
CA LEU A 164 15.13 7.51 -4.78
C LEU A 164 13.75 6.88 -4.57
N GLY A 165 12.69 7.59 -4.96
CA GLY A 165 11.31 7.11 -4.92
C GLY A 165 10.57 7.55 -3.67
N SER A 166 9.55 8.37 -3.86
CA SER A 166 8.59 8.82 -2.84
C SER A 166 7.54 7.74 -2.47
N SER A 167 7.52 6.60 -3.16
CA SER A 167 6.49 5.56 -3.01
C SER A 167 6.36 4.99 -1.59
N ALA A 168 7.44 4.99 -0.80
CA ALA A 168 7.40 4.64 0.62
C ALA A 168 6.65 5.69 1.45
N GLY A 169 6.83 6.98 1.15
CA GLY A 169 6.15 8.09 1.81
C GLY A 169 4.67 8.17 1.47
N SER A 170 4.29 7.96 0.20
CA SER A 170 2.89 7.96 -0.22
C SER A 170 2.09 6.78 0.37
N LYS A 171 2.68 5.57 0.44
CA LYS A 171 2.08 4.42 1.14
C LYS A 171 1.93 4.69 2.64
N ALA A 172 2.95 5.23 3.30
CA ALA A 172 2.89 5.57 4.72
C ALA A 172 1.84 6.66 5.03
N SER A 173 1.70 7.68 4.16
CA SER A 173 0.66 8.69 4.28
C SER A 173 -0.74 8.14 3.99
N GLY A 174 -0.88 7.27 2.98
CA GLY A 174 -2.14 6.61 2.65
C GLY A 174 -2.63 5.69 3.76
N ASP A 175 -1.74 4.88 4.34
CA ASP A 175 -2.04 3.99 5.46
C ASP A 175 -2.34 4.78 6.74
N ALA A 176 -1.63 5.89 6.99
CA ALA A 176 -1.93 6.77 8.12
C ALA A 176 -3.33 7.41 7.97
N VAL A 177 -3.68 7.90 6.79
CA VAL A 177 -5.01 8.46 6.51
C VAL A 177 -6.10 7.40 6.62
N ARG A 178 -5.85 6.17 6.13
CA ARG A 178 -6.78 5.04 6.26
C ARG A 178 -7.00 4.64 7.72
N LYS A 179 -5.95 4.65 8.54
CA LYS A 179 -6.02 4.38 9.98
C LYS A 179 -6.82 5.44 10.73
N ILE A 180 -6.66 6.72 10.37
CA ILE A 180 -7.47 7.82 10.92
C ILE A 180 -8.94 7.69 10.51
N ALA A 181 -9.23 7.34 9.26
CA ALA A 181 -10.58 7.13 8.78
C ALA A 181 -11.28 5.95 9.52
N GLN A 182 -10.56 4.87 9.78
CA GLN A 182 -11.06 3.74 10.58
C GLN A 182 -11.34 4.11 12.04
N GLN A 183 -10.51 4.96 12.65
CA GLN A 183 -10.73 5.45 14.01
C GLN A 183 -11.92 6.40 14.13
N ASN A 184 -12.21 7.18 13.08
CA ASN A 184 -13.34 8.11 13.06
C ASN A 184 -14.68 7.43 12.67
N GLY A 185 -14.64 6.35 11.89
CA GLY A 185 -15.85 5.57 11.56
C GLY A 185 -16.31 4.60 12.66
N ALA A 186 -15.52 4.43 13.73
CA ALA A 186 -15.81 3.56 14.87
C ALA A 186 -16.31 4.33 16.12
N ARG A 187 -16.64 5.61 15.98
CA ARG A 187 -17.21 6.47 17.02
C ARG A 187 -18.66 6.80 16.75
#